data_AF-A0A953E923-F1
#
_entry.id   AF-A0A953E923-F1
#
_cell.length_a   1.000
_cell.length_b   1.000
_cell.length_c   1.000
_cell.angle_alpha   90.00
_cell.angle_beta   90.00
_cell.angle_gamma   90.00
#
_symmetry.space_group_name_H-M   'P 1'
#
loop_
_entity.id
_entity.type
_entity.pdbx_description
1 polymer ?
#
loop_
_entity_poly.entity_id
_entity_poly.type
_entity_poly.pdbx_seq_one_letter_code
_entity_poly.pdbx_strand_id
1 'polypeptide(L)'
;MQRPGTSKRLALLTGAFLSACAAGGAPAGERGPRGELPPRADFGAYLVGRFAAAETDTRAAADNLLKALRADPEQPEVLNRAFLAALLDGRPEALRLARRLPDNTTANLLLTGSDVQAGRWDRAEQRLRAK
;
A
#
# COMPACT_ATOMS: atom_id res chain seq x y z
N MET A 1 4.48 -38.21 58.73
CA MET A 1 3.86 -36.86 58.63
C MET A 1 3.77 -36.49 57.16
N GLN A 2 2.59 -36.68 56.56
CA GLN A 2 2.28 -36.25 55.18
C GLN A 2 1.88 -34.78 55.19
N ARG A 3 2.46 -33.96 54.32
CA ARG A 3 1.91 -32.63 53.96
C ARG A 3 1.44 -32.68 52.50
N PRO A 4 0.13 -32.73 52.23
CA PRO A 4 -0.41 -32.56 50.89
C PRO A 4 -0.67 -31.07 50.63
N GLY A 5 -0.58 -30.62 49.37
CA GLY A 5 -1.27 -29.39 48.98
C GLY A 5 -0.63 -28.47 47.95
N THR A 6 0.31 -28.92 47.11
CA THR A 6 0.93 -28.05 46.08
C THR A 6 0.31 -28.18 44.68
N SER A 7 -0.91 -28.71 44.54
CA SER A 7 -1.47 -29.05 43.21
C SER A 7 -2.73 -28.26 42.79
N LYS A 8 -3.36 -27.50 43.70
CA LYS A 8 -4.60 -26.77 43.35
C LYS A 8 -4.41 -25.40 42.69
N ARG A 9 -3.21 -24.79 42.78
CA ARG A 9 -2.95 -23.45 42.22
C ARG A 9 -2.53 -23.46 40.75
N LEU A 10 -2.01 -24.59 40.25
CA LEU A 10 -1.57 -24.68 38.85
C LEU A 10 -2.73 -24.95 37.87
N ALA A 11 -3.83 -25.52 38.34
CA ALA A 11 -4.97 -25.89 37.50
C ALA A 11 -5.90 -24.71 37.14
N LEU A 12 -5.76 -23.55 37.79
CA LEU A 12 -6.64 -22.39 37.57
C LEU A 12 -6.13 -21.41 36.51
N LEU A 13 -4.87 -21.53 36.06
CA LEU A 13 -4.27 -20.59 35.08
C LEU A 13 -4.48 -20.99 33.61
N THR A 14 -4.85 -22.22 33.31
CA THR A 14 -5.06 -22.70 31.92
C THR A 14 -6.47 -22.45 31.38
N GLY A 15 -7.44 -22.11 32.24
CA GLY A 15 -8.85 -21.90 31.82
C GLY A 15 -9.15 -20.53 31.20
N ALA A 16 -8.31 -19.52 31.42
CA ALA A 16 -8.63 -18.14 31.03
C ALA A 16 -8.27 -17.79 29.57
N PHE A 17 -7.48 -18.63 28.87
CA PHE A 17 -6.95 -18.28 27.55
C PHE A 17 -7.80 -18.73 26.34
N LEU A 18 -8.86 -19.52 26.53
CA LEU A 18 -9.66 -20.04 25.41
C LEU A 18 -10.97 -19.26 25.11
N SER A 19 -11.30 -18.21 25.86
CA SER A 19 -12.59 -17.50 25.73
C SER A 19 -12.53 -16.20 24.91
N ALA A 20 -11.59 -16.07 23.96
CA ALA A 20 -11.44 -14.84 23.17
C ALA A 20 -11.82 -14.97 21.67
N CYS A 21 -12.08 -16.17 21.13
CA CYS A 21 -12.29 -16.35 19.68
C CYS A 21 -13.75 -16.44 19.21
N ALA A 22 -14.76 -16.31 20.10
CA ALA A 22 -16.16 -16.56 19.70
C ALA A 22 -16.97 -15.31 19.29
N ALA A 23 -16.40 -14.09 19.35
CA ALA A 23 -17.15 -12.85 19.05
C ALA A 23 -17.06 -12.37 17.59
N GLY A 24 -16.45 -13.13 16.68
CA GLY A 24 -16.26 -12.74 15.27
C GLY A 24 -17.45 -12.99 14.32
N GLY A 25 -18.53 -13.59 14.81
CA GLY A 25 -19.73 -13.89 14.01
C GLY A 25 -20.65 -12.68 13.88
N ALA A 26 -20.26 -11.66 13.14
CA ALA A 26 -21.23 -10.67 12.67
C ALA A 26 -22.24 -11.38 11.76
N PRO A 27 -23.57 -11.23 11.95
CA PRO A 27 -24.52 -11.76 11.00
C PRO A 27 -24.20 -11.14 9.63
N ALA A 28 -24.18 -11.99 8.60
CA ALA A 28 -24.13 -11.57 7.21
C ALA A 28 -25.42 -10.79 6.93
N GLY A 29 -25.43 -9.50 7.30
CA GLY A 29 -26.47 -8.57 6.91
C GLY A 29 -26.55 -8.59 5.40
N GLU A 30 -27.75 -8.88 4.89
CA GLU A 30 -28.06 -8.86 3.47
C GLU A 30 -27.44 -7.62 2.85
N ARG A 31 -26.49 -7.84 1.93
CA ARG A 31 -25.99 -6.77 1.08
C ARG A 31 -27.16 -6.37 0.18
N GLY A 32 -27.92 -5.38 0.62
CA GLY A 32 -28.93 -4.71 -0.19
C GLY A 32 -28.34 -4.29 -1.54
N PRO A 33 -29.19 -4.06 -2.55
CA PRO A 33 -28.74 -3.76 -3.91
C PRO A 33 -27.72 -2.63 -3.83
N ARG A 34 -26.50 -2.93 -4.27
CA ARG A 34 -25.44 -1.93 -4.38
C ARG A 34 -25.93 -0.95 -5.43
N GLY A 35 -26.61 0.11 -4.97
CA GLY A 35 -26.87 1.28 -5.79
C GLY A 35 -25.56 1.62 -6.48
N GLU A 36 -25.63 1.84 -7.78
CA GLU A 36 -24.48 2.13 -8.61
C GLU A 36 -23.88 3.43 -8.10
N LEU A 37 -22.85 3.28 -7.28
CA LEU A 37 -22.13 4.39 -6.72
C LEU A 37 -21.30 5.02 -7.85
N PRO A 38 -21.15 6.35 -7.84
CA PRO A 38 -20.08 6.98 -8.63
C PRO A 38 -18.77 6.26 -8.33
N PRO A 39 -17.80 6.19 -9.28
CA PRO A 39 -16.55 5.45 -9.10
C PRO A 39 -15.92 5.84 -7.75
N ARG A 40 -16.13 4.99 -6.74
CA ARG A 40 -15.64 5.26 -5.39
C ARG A 40 -14.17 4.89 -5.40
N ALA A 41 -13.35 5.77 -4.85
CA ALA A 41 -11.96 5.46 -4.56
C ALA A 41 -11.88 4.06 -3.89
N ASP A 42 -10.97 3.21 -4.39
CA ASP A 42 -10.73 1.88 -3.81
C ASP A 42 -9.89 2.04 -2.55
N PHE A 43 -10.55 2.46 -1.45
CA PHE A 43 -9.92 2.66 -0.15
C PHE A 43 -9.26 1.37 0.37
N GLY A 44 -9.82 0.21 0.04
CA GLY A 44 -9.25 -1.09 0.42
C GLY A 44 -7.88 -1.29 -0.22
N ALA A 45 -7.79 -1.11 -1.53
CA ALA A 45 -6.51 -1.18 -2.24
C ALA A 45 -5.52 -0.13 -1.74
N TYR A 46 -5.97 1.10 -1.48
CA TYR A 46 -5.08 2.13 -0.92
C TYR A 46 -4.51 1.74 0.45
N LEU A 47 -5.33 1.19 1.36
CA LEU A 47 -4.87 0.76 2.69
C LEU A 47 -3.91 -0.43 2.62
N VAL A 48 -4.24 -1.45 1.82
CA VAL A 48 -3.35 -2.61 1.61
C VAL A 48 -2.01 -2.16 1.03
N GLY A 49 -2.05 -1.31 0.00
CA GLY A 49 -0.84 -0.83 -0.64
C GLY A 49 0.02 0.04 0.29
N ARG A 50 -0.60 0.85 1.15
CA ARG A 50 0.11 1.60 2.19
C ARG A 50 0.75 0.71 3.26
N PHE A 51 0.03 -0.32 3.70
CA PHE A 51 0.55 -1.26 4.67
C PHE A 51 1.73 -2.05 4.08
N ALA A 52 1.58 -2.60 2.88
CA ALA A 52 2.66 -3.28 2.16
C ALA A 52 3.89 -2.39 1.98
N ALA A 53 3.71 -1.11 1.66
CA ALA A 53 4.82 -0.17 1.55
C ALA A 53 5.56 0.04 2.88
N ALA A 54 4.86 0.04 4.01
CA ALA A 54 5.47 0.13 5.34
C ALA A 54 6.26 -1.13 5.70
N GLU A 55 5.79 -2.30 5.23
CA GLU A 55 6.47 -3.59 5.38
C GLU A 55 7.57 -3.81 4.33
N THR A 56 7.86 -2.82 3.47
CA THR A 56 8.81 -2.90 2.36
C THR A 56 8.49 -3.97 1.30
N ASP A 57 7.26 -4.48 1.27
CA ASP A 57 6.75 -5.33 0.19
C ASP A 57 6.39 -4.45 -1.02
N THR A 58 7.38 -4.18 -1.85
CA THR A 58 7.25 -3.29 -3.03
C THR A 58 6.25 -3.82 -4.04
N ARG A 59 6.15 -5.14 -4.19
CA ARG A 59 5.26 -5.77 -5.17
C ARG A 59 3.81 -5.56 -4.77
N ALA A 60 3.45 -5.94 -3.55
CA ALA A 60 2.10 -5.76 -3.05
C ALA A 60 1.73 -4.27 -2.94
N ALA A 61 2.69 -3.41 -2.57
CA ALA A 61 2.50 -1.97 -2.58
C ALA A 61 2.14 -1.45 -3.98
N ALA A 62 2.92 -1.83 -5.01
CA ALA A 62 2.72 -1.39 -6.38
C ALA A 62 1.39 -1.91 -6.95
N ASP A 63 1.08 -3.19 -6.78
CA ASP A 63 -0.18 -3.80 -7.24
C ASP A 63 -1.40 -3.04 -6.71
N ASN A 64 -1.40 -2.77 -5.41
CA ASN A 64 -2.54 -2.19 -4.72
C ASN A 64 -2.64 -0.67 -4.90
N LEU A 65 -1.53 0.07 -4.88
CA LEU A 65 -1.55 1.52 -5.10
C LEU A 65 -1.85 1.87 -6.57
N LEU A 66 -1.41 1.07 -7.53
CA LEU A 66 -1.82 1.24 -8.94
C LEU A 66 -3.31 0.92 -9.13
N LYS A 67 -3.85 -0.06 -8.40
CA LYS A 67 -5.29 -0.33 -8.38
C LYS A 67 -6.08 0.84 -7.79
N ALA A 68 -5.64 1.36 -6.64
CA ALA A 68 -6.25 2.54 -6.03
C ALA A 68 -6.23 3.76 -6.96
N LEU A 69 -5.10 3.99 -7.64
CA LEU A 69 -4.96 5.09 -8.61
C LEU A 69 -5.89 4.91 -9.81
N ARG A 70 -6.18 3.69 -10.26
CA ARG A 70 -7.15 3.47 -11.34
C ARG A 70 -8.57 3.85 -10.93
N ALA A 71 -8.92 3.68 -9.65
CA ALA A 71 -10.23 4.04 -9.13
C ALA A 71 -10.39 5.56 -8.94
N ASP A 72 -9.30 6.26 -8.59
CA ASP A 72 -9.28 7.72 -8.45
C ASP A 72 -7.99 8.31 -9.06
N PRO A 73 -7.96 8.53 -10.40
CA PRO A 73 -6.74 8.90 -11.12
C PRO A 73 -6.16 10.24 -10.73
N GLU A 74 -6.99 11.19 -10.30
CA GLU A 74 -6.62 12.58 -10.07
C GLU A 74 -6.26 12.87 -8.60
N GLN A 75 -6.37 11.87 -7.73
CA GLN A 75 -6.01 11.97 -6.31
C GLN A 75 -4.48 12.11 -6.15
N PRO A 76 -3.96 13.29 -5.74
CA PRO A 76 -2.52 13.57 -5.80
C PRO A 76 -1.66 12.70 -4.87
N GLU A 77 -2.17 12.35 -3.68
CA GLU A 77 -1.48 11.47 -2.75
C GLU A 77 -1.39 10.03 -3.28
N VAL A 78 -2.49 9.49 -3.84
CA VAL A 78 -2.51 8.14 -4.42
C VAL A 78 -1.57 8.10 -5.63
N LEU A 79 -1.55 9.15 -6.46
CA LEU A 79 -0.62 9.28 -7.57
C LEU A 79 0.84 9.21 -7.09
N ASN A 80 1.20 10.03 -6.09
CA ASN A 80 2.58 10.07 -5.58
C ASN A 80 3.00 8.72 -4.96
N ARG A 81 2.11 8.08 -4.19
CA ARG A 81 2.39 6.76 -3.60
C ARG A 81 2.50 5.66 -4.65
N ALA A 82 1.60 5.64 -5.64
CA ALA A 82 1.66 4.67 -6.73
C ALA A 82 2.92 4.86 -7.58
N PHE A 83 3.36 6.10 -7.81
CA PHE A 83 4.64 6.40 -8.44
C PHE A 83 5.82 5.79 -7.66
N LEU A 84 5.91 6.07 -6.36
CA LEU A 84 7.02 5.56 -5.54
C LEU A 84 7.00 4.03 -5.45
N ALA A 85 5.83 3.42 -5.26
CA ALA A 85 5.73 1.96 -5.21
C ALA A 85 6.11 1.31 -6.54
N ALA A 86 5.64 1.85 -7.67
CA ALA A 86 6.03 1.38 -9.00
C ALA A 86 7.54 1.56 -9.25
N LEU A 87 8.13 2.67 -8.80
CA LEU A 87 9.57 2.91 -8.92
C LEU A 87 10.38 1.89 -8.11
N LEU A 88 10.02 1.67 -6.85
CA LEU A 88 10.73 0.73 -5.96
C LEU A 88 10.60 -0.73 -6.41
N ASP A 89 9.46 -1.10 -7.00
CA ASP A 89 9.25 -2.44 -7.56
C ASP A 89 9.84 -2.61 -8.97
N GLY A 90 10.40 -1.55 -9.57
CA GLY A 90 11.00 -1.58 -10.91
C GLY A 90 9.99 -1.66 -12.07
N ARG A 91 8.77 -1.17 -11.87
CA ARG A 91 7.68 -1.26 -12.84
C ARG A 91 7.72 -0.16 -13.91
N PRO A 92 7.31 -0.48 -15.16
CA PRO A 92 7.32 0.49 -16.25
C PRO A 92 6.36 1.67 -16.03
N GLU A 93 5.30 1.49 -15.23
CA GLU A 93 4.36 2.54 -14.86
C GLU A 93 5.04 3.75 -14.20
N ALA A 94 6.18 3.55 -13.53
CA ALA A 94 6.92 4.61 -12.85
C ALA A 94 7.25 5.78 -13.78
N LEU A 95 7.70 5.50 -15.01
CA LEU A 95 8.01 6.55 -15.99
C LEU A 95 6.77 7.33 -16.43
N ARG A 96 5.64 6.66 -16.60
CA ARG A 96 4.38 7.31 -16.98
C ARG A 96 3.86 8.17 -15.84
N LEU A 97 3.91 7.67 -14.61
CA LEU A 97 3.46 8.40 -13.42
C LEU A 97 4.38 9.59 -13.08
N ALA A 98 5.69 9.45 -13.27
CA ALA A 98 6.65 10.53 -13.05
C ALA A 98 6.34 11.78 -13.89
N ARG A 99 5.86 11.61 -15.13
CA ARG A 99 5.47 12.76 -15.99
C ARG A 99 4.29 13.54 -15.44
N ARG A 100 3.47 12.94 -14.57
CA ARG A 100 2.34 13.60 -13.90
C ARG A 100 2.76 14.34 -12.63
N LEU A 101 4.04 14.27 -12.24
CA LEU A 101 4.57 14.81 -11.00
C LEU A 101 5.73 15.78 -11.29
N PRO A 102 5.49 16.90 -11.99
CA PRO A 102 6.56 17.81 -12.41
C PRO A 102 7.34 18.39 -11.24
N ASP A 103 6.74 18.54 -10.06
CA ASP A 103 7.39 19.12 -8.87
C ASP A 103 8.06 18.09 -7.96
N ASN A 104 7.96 16.80 -8.27
CA ASN A 104 8.59 15.76 -7.48
C ASN A 104 10.05 15.53 -7.94
N THR A 105 11.01 15.80 -7.06
CA THR A 105 12.46 15.63 -7.35
C THR A 105 12.80 14.22 -7.80
N THR A 106 12.28 13.19 -7.13
CA THR A 106 12.52 11.78 -7.48
C THR A 106 11.96 11.42 -8.86
N ALA A 107 10.77 11.92 -9.20
CA ALA A 107 10.18 11.76 -10.53
C ALA A 107 11.05 12.40 -11.61
N ASN A 108 11.57 13.60 -11.36
CA ASN A 108 12.46 14.28 -12.29
C ASN A 108 13.78 13.53 -12.48
N LEU A 109 14.39 13.03 -11.41
CA LEU A 109 15.60 12.21 -11.48
C LEU A 109 15.38 10.93 -12.30
N LEU A 110 14.25 10.24 -12.11
CA LEU A 110 13.90 9.07 -12.92
C LEU A 110 13.80 9.42 -14.41
N LEU A 111 13.14 10.53 -14.75
CA LEU A 111 12.99 10.96 -16.14
C LEU A 111 14.33 11.38 -16.76
N THR A 112 15.17 12.12 -16.02
CA THR A 112 16.53 12.46 -16.46
C THR A 112 17.35 11.19 -16.71
N GLY A 113 17.32 10.23 -15.78
CA GLY A 113 18.01 8.94 -15.94
C GLY A 113 17.52 8.17 -17.18
N SER A 114 16.23 8.21 -17.46
CA SER A 114 15.65 7.60 -18.67
C SER A 114 16.09 8.30 -19.97
N ASP A 115 16.25 9.63 -19.94
CA ASP A 115 16.80 10.38 -21.07
C ASP A 115 18.28 10.02 -21.30
N VAL A 116 19.07 9.93 -20.23
CA VAL A 116 20.48 9.48 -20.28
C VAL A 116 20.61 8.07 -20.84
N GLN A 117 19.84 7.11 -20.32
CA GLN A 117 19.87 5.71 -20.79
C GLN A 117 19.55 5.57 -22.29
N ALA A 118 18.73 6.47 -22.81
CA ALA A 118 18.36 6.48 -24.22
C ALA A 118 19.26 7.38 -25.10
N GLY A 119 20.37 7.90 -24.55
CA GLY A 119 21.29 8.78 -25.26
C GLY A 119 20.74 10.16 -25.61
N ARG A 120 19.65 10.60 -24.96
CA ARG A 120 19.01 11.91 -25.17
C ARG A 120 19.60 12.98 -24.25
N TRP A 121 20.89 13.24 -24.42
CA TRP A 121 21.66 14.14 -23.55
C TRP A 121 21.08 15.56 -23.47
N ASP A 122 20.68 16.14 -24.61
CA ASP A 122 20.09 17.49 -24.65
C ASP A 122 18.82 17.60 -23.80
N ARG A 123 17.97 16.56 -23.82
CA ARG A 123 16.73 16.53 -23.02
C ARG A 123 17.03 16.37 -21.53
N ALA A 124 17.98 15.51 -21.18
CA ALA A 124 18.42 15.33 -19.80
C ALA A 124 18.96 16.64 -19.21
N GLU A 125 19.79 17.36 -19.97
CA GLU A 125 20.35 18.66 -19.55
C GLU A 125 19.25 19.73 -19.40
N GLN A 126 18.36 19.86 -20.37
CA GLN A 126 17.24 20.80 -20.29
C GLN A 126 16.39 20.57 -19.04
N ARG A 127 16.10 19.29 -18.71
CA ARG A 127 15.32 18.93 -17.53
C ARG A 127 16.02 19.32 -16.23
N LEU A 128 17.34 19.13 -16.14
CA LEU A 128 18.12 19.50 -14.96
C LEU A 128 18.20 21.01 -14.75
N ARG A 129 18.31 21.79 -15.83
CA ARG A 129 18.37 23.26 -15.77
C ARG A 129 17.04 23.91 -15.41
N ALA A 130 15.91 23.23 -15.65
CA ALA A 130 14.57 23.74 -15.39
C ALA A 130 14.11 23.53 -13.92
N LYS A 131 14.98 23.03 -13.05
CA LYS A 131 14.73 22.76 -11.62
C LYS A 131 15.59 23.64 -10.75
#